data_AF-A0A1V1V846-F1
#
_entry.id   AF-A0A1V1V846-F1
#
_cell.length_a   1.000
_cell.length_b   1.000
_cell.length_c   1.000
_cell.angle_alpha   90.00
_cell.angle_beta   90.00
_cell.angle_gamma   90.00
#
_symmetry.space_group_name_H-M   'P 1'
#
loop_
_entity.id
_entity.type
_entity.pdbx_description
1 polymer ?
#
loop_
_entity_poly.entity_id
_entity_poly.type
_entity_poly.pdbx_seq_one_letter_code
_entity_poly.pdbx_strand_id
1 'polypeptide(L)'
;MSKKLTPFKRYEAYTKKLLEIKQPLPVNQYGDVNFSEIAKACNNRRQWFSENAEKVMPNGKTLRATIAFDVETLGTAMVEPRNSDIVISEEASKLKKENNKLRRSLDVNTSELEWLRKENKQLKVQLKMSKEEAANRFDEMMESGRSFLCN
;
A
#
# COMPACT_ATOMS: atom_id res chain seq x y z
N MET A 1 -8.49 22.75 36.40
CA MET A 1 -7.85 22.24 35.17
C MET A 1 -7.62 20.74 35.33
N SER A 2 -8.29 19.88 34.55
CA SER A 2 -8.10 18.43 34.63
C SER A 2 -6.66 18.07 34.23
N LYS A 3 -5.87 17.53 35.17
CA LYS A 3 -4.50 17.05 34.91
C LYS A 3 -4.61 15.87 33.94
N LYS A 4 -4.19 16.06 32.68
CA LYS A 4 -4.14 14.97 31.70
C LYS A 4 -3.25 13.84 32.25
N LEU A 5 -3.81 12.64 32.36
CA LEU A 5 -3.06 11.44 32.78
C LEU A 5 -1.90 11.19 31.81
N THR A 6 -0.74 10.81 32.32
CA THR A 6 0.42 10.45 31.49
C THR A 6 0.15 9.15 30.74
N PRO A 7 0.81 8.90 29.58
CA PRO A 7 0.64 7.65 28.82
C PRO A 7 0.83 6.38 29.66
N PHE A 8 1.80 6.40 30.58
CA PHE A 8 2.05 5.32 31.54
C PHE A 8 0.87 5.08 32.48
N LYS A 9 0.32 6.16 33.07
CA LYS A 9 -0.85 6.05 33.96
C LYS A 9 -2.11 5.62 33.21
N ARG A 10 -2.26 5.97 31.94
CA ARG A 10 -3.38 5.51 31.10
C ARG A 10 -3.30 4.02 30.81
N TYR A 11 -2.11 3.51 30.52
CA TYR A 11 -1.89 2.08 30.34
C TYR A 11 -2.17 1.30 31.64
N GLU A 12 -1.65 1.77 32.77
CA GLU A 12 -1.89 1.14 34.08
C GLU A 12 -3.38 1.15 34.47
N ALA A 13 -4.09 2.24 34.22
CA ALA A 13 -5.53 2.30 34.44
C ALA A 13 -6.30 1.32 33.54
N TYR A 14 -5.84 1.12 32.31
CA TYR A 14 -6.41 0.15 31.38
C TYR A 14 -6.21 -1.29 31.86
N THR A 15 -5.00 -1.68 32.26
CA THR A 15 -4.73 -3.05 32.74
C THR A 15 -5.42 -3.34 34.08
N LYS A 16 -5.51 -2.36 34.98
CA LYS A 16 -6.34 -2.46 36.19
C LYS A 16 -7.81 -2.69 35.86
N LYS A 17 -8.37 -1.95 34.90
CA LYS A 17 -9.75 -2.14 34.46
C LYS A 17 -9.96 -3.53 33.89
N LEU A 18 -9.04 -4.05 33.07
CA LEU A 18 -9.09 -5.41 32.53
C LEU A 18 -9.08 -6.47 33.63
N LEU A 19 -8.26 -6.26 34.67
CA LEU A 19 -8.18 -7.15 35.83
C LEU A 19 -9.51 -7.18 36.61
N GLU A 20 -10.11 -6.01 36.84
CA GLU A 20 -11.41 -5.88 37.53
C GLU A 20 -12.54 -6.61 36.80
N ILE A 21 -12.57 -6.50 35.47
CA ILE A 21 -13.58 -7.16 34.63
C ILE A 21 -13.20 -8.58 34.21
N LYS A 22 -12.06 -9.11 34.69
CA LYS A 22 -11.50 -10.42 34.35
C LYS A 22 -11.40 -10.69 32.83
N GLN A 23 -11.02 -9.67 32.07
CA GLN A 23 -10.87 -9.77 30.61
C GLN A 23 -9.37 -9.88 30.25
N PRO A 24 -9.00 -10.80 29.34
CA PRO A 24 -7.61 -10.95 28.93
C PRO A 24 -7.15 -9.81 28.00
N LEU A 25 -5.84 -9.73 27.76
CA LEU A 25 -5.29 -8.78 26.80
C LEU A 25 -5.70 -9.16 25.36
N PRO A 26 -6.01 -8.15 24.51
CA PRO A 26 -6.34 -8.40 23.11
C PRO A 26 -5.12 -8.92 22.36
N VAL A 27 -5.36 -9.81 21.41
CA VAL A 27 -4.33 -10.46 20.57
C VAL A 27 -4.50 -10.12 19.10
N ASN A 28 -3.41 -10.16 18.35
CA ASN A 28 -3.40 -9.99 16.92
C ASN A 28 -3.76 -11.32 16.23
N GLN A 29 -3.85 -11.30 14.90
CA GLN A 29 -4.14 -12.49 14.09
C GLN A 29 -3.08 -13.60 14.18
N TYR A 30 -1.93 -13.35 14.81
CA TYR A 30 -0.83 -14.29 15.02
C TYR A 30 -0.74 -14.81 16.46
N GLY A 31 -1.61 -14.33 17.37
CA GLY A 31 -1.61 -14.72 18.78
C GLY A 31 -0.75 -13.83 19.70
N ASP A 32 -0.04 -12.82 19.19
CA ASP A 32 0.71 -11.87 20.02
C ASP A 32 -0.19 -10.76 20.56
N VAL A 33 0.26 -10.05 21.60
CA VAL A 33 -0.43 -8.89 22.15
C VAL A 33 -0.71 -7.81 21.09
N ASN A 34 -1.97 -7.41 20.96
CA ASN A 34 -2.42 -6.39 20.02
C ASN A 34 -2.19 -4.97 20.56
N PHE A 35 -0.96 -4.46 20.46
CA PHE A 35 -0.63 -3.11 20.87
C PHE A 35 -1.45 -2.01 20.17
N SER A 36 -1.97 -2.26 18.97
CA SER A 36 -2.81 -1.29 18.26
C SER A 36 -4.16 -1.10 18.96
N GLU A 37 -4.74 -2.19 19.46
CA GLU A 37 -6.02 -2.18 20.16
C GLU A 37 -5.87 -1.64 21.58
N ILE A 38 -4.82 -2.07 22.29
CA ILE A 38 -4.45 -1.51 23.60
C ILE A 38 -4.23 0.00 23.46
N ALA A 39 -3.47 0.45 22.46
CA ALA A 39 -3.20 1.88 22.22
C ALA A 39 -4.50 2.67 22.07
N LYS A 40 -5.47 2.17 21.30
CA LYS A 40 -6.78 2.81 21.14
C LYS A 40 -7.54 2.87 22.48
N ALA A 41 -7.56 1.78 23.23
CA ALA A 41 -8.29 1.69 24.48
C ALA A 41 -7.71 2.58 25.59
N CYS A 42 -6.38 2.71 25.69
CA CYS A 42 -5.72 3.61 26.65
C CYS A 42 -5.41 5.02 26.10
N ASN A 43 -5.89 5.34 24.90
CA ASN A 43 -5.65 6.62 24.21
C ASN A 43 -4.15 6.98 24.12
N ASN A 44 -3.33 6.00 23.72
CA ASN A 44 -1.91 6.12 23.45
C ASN A 44 -1.64 5.95 21.94
N ARG A 45 -0.46 6.37 21.48
CA ARG A 45 0.02 6.04 20.13
C ARG A 45 0.54 4.60 20.13
N ARG A 46 0.36 3.86 19.05
CA ARG A 46 0.92 2.50 18.92
C ARG A 46 2.45 2.49 19.09
N GLN A 47 3.15 3.44 18.49
CA GLN A 47 4.62 3.55 18.55
C GLN A 47 5.14 3.85 19.96
N TRP A 48 4.29 4.36 20.86
CA TRP A 48 4.67 4.68 22.23
C TRP A 48 5.20 3.44 22.98
N PHE A 49 4.64 2.25 22.73
CA PHE A 49 5.07 1.02 23.38
C PHE A 49 6.52 0.65 23.02
N SER A 50 6.90 0.77 21.75
CA SER A 50 8.27 0.50 21.30
C SER A 50 9.25 1.60 21.73
N GLU A 51 8.85 2.87 21.63
CA GLU A 51 9.71 4.02 21.98
C GLU A 51 10.03 4.10 23.47
N ASN A 52 9.17 3.54 24.33
CA ASN A 52 9.27 3.66 25.78
C ASN A 52 9.46 2.30 26.46
N ALA A 53 9.74 1.24 25.70
CA ALA A 53 9.88 -0.14 26.20
C ALA A 53 10.88 -0.23 27.38
N GLU A 54 12.02 0.45 27.25
CA GLU A 54 13.10 0.45 28.25
C GLU A 54 12.95 1.56 29.32
N LYS A 55 11.91 2.40 29.24
CA LYS A 55 11.69 3.45 30.24
C LYS A 55 11.10 2.88 31.51
N VAL A 56 11.58 3.38 32.65
CA VAL A 56 11.12 3.01 33.98
C VAL A 56 9.77 3.65 34.26
N MET A 57 8.81 2.82 34.66
CA MET A 57 7.49 3.22 35.11
C MET A 57 7.50 3.62 36.60
N PRO A 58 6.45 4.29 37.11
CA PRO A 58 6.34 4.65 38.53
C PRO A 58 6.41 3.46 39.50
N ASN A 59 6.18 2.23 39.01
CA ASN A 59 6.31 0.98 39.77
C ASN A 59 7.77 0.47 39.88
N GLY A 60 8.75 1.22 39.35
CA GLY A 60 10.18 0.86 39.38
C GLY A 60 10.61 -0.18 38.35
N LYS A 61 9.69 -0.73 37.55
CA LYS A 61 9.98 -1.69 36.47
C LYS A 61 9.99 -0.98 35.11
N THR A 62 10.65 -1.56 34.11
CA THR A 62 10.54 -1.05 32.73
C THR A 62 9.13 -1.30 32.18
N LEU A 63 8.72 -0.52 31.18
CA LEU A 63 7.45 -0.74 30.49
C LEU A 63 7.37 -2.15 29.91
N ARG A 64 8.46 -2.64 29.31
CA ARG A 64 8.57 -4.00 28.78
C ARG A 64 8.33 -5.06 29.85
N ALA A 65 8.97 -4.94 31.01
CA ALA A 65 8.78 -5.87 32.13
C ALA A 65 7.37 -5.81 32.71
N THR A 66 6.75 -4.61 32.72
CA THR A 66 5.38 -4.43 33.16
C THR A 66 4.40 -5.11 32.20
N ILE A 67 4.57 -4.93 30.89
CA ILE A 67 3.74 -5.61 29.87
C ILE A 67 3.86 -7.14 29.99
N ALA A 68 5.08 -7.66 30.19
CA ALA A 68 5.28 -9.10 30.37
C ALA A 68 4.54 -9.63 31.61
N PHE A 69 4.61 -8.90 32.73
CA PHE A 69 3.87 -9.23 33.94
C PHE A 69 2.34 -9.16 33.72
N ASP A 70 1.86 -8.15 33.01
CA ASP A 70 0.44 -7.98 32.72
C ASP A 70 -0.07 -9.11 31.79
N VAL A 71 0.75 -9.59 30.85
CA VAL A 71 0.46 -10.77 30.02
C VAL A 71 0.34 -12.04 30.85
N GLU A 72 1.25 -12.25 31.80
CA GLU A 72 1.22 -13.41 32.70
C GLU A 72 0.01 -13.36 33.65
N THR A 73 -0.37 -12.17 34.11
CA THR A 73 -1.43 -11.97 35.10
C THR A 73 -2.84 -11.99 34.48
N LEU A 74 -3.03 -11.29 33.36
CA LEU A 74 -4.34 -11.19 32.68
C LEU A 74 -4.58 -12.32 31.69
N GLY A 75 -3.50 -12.97 31.23
CA GLY A 75 -3.53 -13.85 30.07
C GLY A 75 -3.76 -13.10 28.76
N THR A 76 -3.70 -13.83 27.66
CA THR A 76 -4.03 -13.35 26.31
C THR A 76 -5.33 -14.00 25.84
N ALA A 77 -6.13 -13.24 25.08
CA ALA A 77 -7.32 -13.81 24.46
C ALA A 77 -6.91 -14.95 23.51
N MET A 78 -7.66 -16.04 23.48
CA MET A 78 -7.43 -17.11 22.51
C MET A 78 -7.86 -16.63 21.12
N VAL A 79 -6.95 -16.74 20.15
CA VAL A 79 -7.32 -16.63 18.73
C VAL A 79 -7.88 -17.99 18.32
N GLU A 80 -9.15 -18.03 17.93
CA GLU A 80 -9.64 -19.22 17.23
C GLU A 80 -8.84 -19.37 15.93
N PRO A 81 -8.23 -20.54 15.66
CA PRO A 81 -7.48 -20.75 14.44
C PRO A 81 -8.38 -20.45 13.25
N ARG A 82 -7.99 -19.45 12.43
CA ARG A 82 -8.75 -19.10 11.23
C ARG A 82 -8.85 -20.34 10.36
N ASN A 83 -10.07 -20.68 9.96
CA ASN A 83 -10.33 -21.82 9.11
C ASN A 83 -9.56 -21.63 7.79
N SER A 84 -8.55 -22.46 7.55
CA SER A 84 -7.57 -22.30 6.47
C SER A 84 -8.25 -22.19 5.10
N ASP A 85 -9.34 -22.92 4.93
CA ASP A 85 -10.10 -22.99 3.68
C ASP A 85 -10.75 -21.65 3.33
N ILE A 86 -11.19 -20.89 4.33
CA ILE A 86 -11.79 -19.56 4.14
C ILE A 86 -10.72 -18.57 3.68
N VAL A 87 -9.55 -18.58 4.33
CA VAL A 87 -8.44 -17.68 3.98
C VAL A 87 -7.95 -17.94 2.56
N ILE A 88 -7.74 -19.21 2.21
CA ILE A 88 -7.31 -19.63 0.86
C ILE A 88 -8.37 -19.24 -0.18
N SER A 89 -9.66 -19.42 0.12
CA SER A 89 -10.76 -19.02 -0.77
C SER A 89 -10.81 -17.51 -1.01
N GLU A 90 -10.65 -16.71 0.05
CA GLU A 90 -10.60 -15.25 -0.07
C GLU A 90 -9.40 -14.78 -0.91
N GLU A 91 -8.22 -15.34 -0.67
CA GLU A 91 -7.01 -15.03 -1.44
C GLU A 91 -7.15 -15.44 -2.91
N ALA A 92 -7.67 -16.64 -3.18
CA ALA A 92 -7.96 -17.09 -4.55
C ALA A 92 -8.95 -16.16 -5.26
N SER A 93 -9.97 -15.67 -4.55
CA SER A 93 -10.95 -14.73 -5.10
C SER A 93 -10.32 -13.37 -5.46
N LYS A 94 -9.39 -12.87 -4.63
CA LYS A 94 -8.64 -11.62 -4.87
C LYS A 94 -7.71 -11.78 -6.07
N LEU A 95 -6.92 -12.85 -6.11
CA LEU A 95 -6.02 -13.15 -7.21
C LEU A 95 -6.76 -13.30 -8.54
N LYS A 96 -7.93 -13.95 -8.55
CA LYS A 96 -8.76 -14.09 -9.76
C LYS A 96 -9.24 -12.73 -10.29
N LYS A 97 -9.68 -11.83 -9.40
CA LYS A 97 -10.10 -10.46 -9.78
C LYS A 97 -8.94 -9.66 -10.34
N GLU A 98 -7.78 -9.74 -9.70
CA GLU A 98 -6.57 -9.05 -10.14
C GLU A 98 -6.08 -9.58 -11.50
N ASN A 99 -6.05 -10.90 -11.69
CA ASN A 99 -5.67 -11.51 -12.96
C ASN A 99 -6.59 -11.08 -14.11
N ASN A 100 -7.91 -11.04 -13.87
CA ASN A 100 -8.86 -10.54 -14.87
C ASN A 100 -8.64 -9.06 -15.20
N LYS A 101 -8.29 -8.22 -14.22
CA LYS A 101 -7.96 -6.81 -14.46
C LYS A 101 -6.69 -6.67 -15.31
N LEU A 102 -5.65 -7.45 -14.99
CA LEU A 102 -4.39 -7.45 -15.72
C LEU A 102 -4.59 -7.91 -17.17
N ARG A 103 -5.35 -8.99 -17.40
CA ARG A 103 -5.69 -9.48 -18.75
C ARG A 103 -6.36 -8.39 -19.59
N ARG A 104 -7.41 -7.74 -19.05
CA ARG A 104 -8.09 -6.64 -19.76
C ARG A 104 -7.15 -5.48 -20.08
N SER A 105 -6.29 -5.10 -19.14
CA SER A 105 -5.31 -4.04 -19.38
C SER A 105 -4.30 -4.43 -20.45
N LEU A 106 -3.89 -5.70 -20.49
CA LEU A 106 -2.99 -6.22 -21.52
C LEU A 106 -3.65 -6.14 -22.89
N ASP A 107 -4.92 -6.57 -23.02
CA ASP A 107 -5.66 -6.54 -24.29
C ASP A 107 -5.84 -5.11 -24.83
N VAL A 108 -6.12 -4.14 -23.94
CA VAL A 108 -6.21 -2.72 -24.33
C VAL A 108 -4.86 -2.22 -24.83
N ASN A 109 -3.80 -2.45 -24.06
CA ASN A 109 -2.46 -1.97 -24.41
C ASN A 109 -1.91 -2.60 -25.69
N THR A 110 -2.20 -3.89 -25.95
CA THR A 110 -1.80 -4.55 -27.19
C THR A 110 -2.55 -3.98 -28.39
N SER A 111 -3.86 -3.74 -28.25
CA SER A 111 -4.65 -3.10 -29.32
C SER A 111 -4.18 -1.69 -29.66
N GLU A 112 -3.81 -0.90 -28.65
CA GLU A 112 -3.26 0.45 -28.83
C GLU A 112 -1.89 0.40 -29.53
N LEU A 113 -1.02 -0.53 -29.12
CA LEU A 113 0.28 -0.73 -29.77
C LEU A 113 0.15 -1.14 -31.24
N GLU A 114 -0.80 -2.02 -31.57
CA GLU A 114 -1.06 -2.40 -32.95
C GLU A 114 -1.56 -1.22 -33.79
N TRP A 115 -2.45 -0.41 -33.23
CA TRP A 115 -2.95 0.80 -33.87
C TRP A 115 -1.82 1.82 -34.13
N LEU A 116 -1.00 2.12 -33.11
CA LEU A 116 0.16 3.02 -33.24
C LEU A 116 1.17 2.51 -34.26
N ARG A 117 1.43 1.19 -34.31
CA ARG A 117 2.31 0.59 -35.33
C ARG A 117 1.76 0.78 -36.74
N LYS A 118 0.46 0.65 -36.93
CA LYS A 118 -0.21 0.86 -38.22
C LYS A 118 -0.11 2.33 -38.65
N GLU A 119 -0.42 3.25 -37.76
CA GLU A 119 -0.31 4.70 -38.03
C GLU A 119 1.14 5.10 -38.35
N ASN A 120 2.12 4.62 -37.57
CA ASN A 120 3.53 4.89 -37.83
C ASN A 120 3.97 4.39 -39.21
N LYS A 121 3.48 3.21 -39.63
CA LYS A 121 3.75 2.68 -40.97
C LYS A 121 3.16 3.58 -42.06
N GLN A 122 1.93 4.08 -41.88
CA GLN A 122 1.30 5.00 -42.83
C GLN A 122 2.06 6.33 -42.93
N LEU A 123 2.43 6.93 -41.80
CA LEU A 123 3.21 8.16 -41.76
C LEU A 123 4.58 8.00 -42.43
N LYS A 124 5.25 6.85 -42.26
CA LYS A 124 6.51 6.55 -42.95
C LYS A 124 6.35 6.49 -44.47
N VAL A 125 5.24 5.94 -44.97
CA VAL A 125 4.94 5.92 -46.41
C VAL A 125 4.70 7.33 -46.93
N GLN A 126 3.87 8.12 -46.24
CA GLN A 126 3.59 9.51 -46.62
C GLN A 126 4.85 10.38 -46.63
N LEU A 127 5.72 10.23 -45.62
CA LEU A 127 6.99 10.95 -45.55
C LEU A 127 7.91 10.57 -46.72
N LYS A 128 7.92 9.29 -47.11
CA LYS A 128 8.71 8.83 -48.25
C LYS A 128 8.21 9.46 -49.55
N MET A 129 6.90 9.43 -49.80
CA MET A 129 6.30 10.06 -50.98
C MET A 129 6.56 11.56 -51.02
N SER A 130 6.38 12.26 -49.90
CA SER A 130 6.64 13.71 -49.83
C SER A 130 8.11 14.06 -50.12
N LYS A 131 9.06 13.23 -49.68
CA LYS A 131 10.49 13.41 -50.00
C LYS A 131 10.79 13.17 -51.47
N GLU A 132 10.18 12.14 -52.07
CA GLU A 132 10.31 11.85 -53.51
C GLU A 132 9.71 12.99 -54.35
N GLU A 133 8.53 13.50 -53.98
CA GLU A 133 7.92 14.66 -54.63
C GLU A 133 8.76 15.93 -54.50
N ALA A 134 9.33 16.19 -53.32
CA ALA A 134 10.21 17.34 -53.11
C ALA A 134 11.50 17.24 -53.93
N ALA A 135 12.09 16.03 -54.04
CA ALA A 135 13.26 15.79 -54.87
C ALA A 135 12.94 16.00 -56.36
N ASN A 136 11.84 15.42 -56.85
CA ASN A 136 11.41 15.58 -58.24
C ASN A 136 11.15 17.06 -58.58
N ARG A 137 10.48 17.80 -57.69
CA ARG A 137 10.28 19.26 -57.86
C ARG A 137 11.60 20.04 -57.89
N PHE A 138 12.56 19.64 -57.07
CA PHE A 138 13.90 20.26 -57.06
C PHE A 138 14.64 19.99 -58.38
N ASP A 139 14.59 18.76 -58.88
CA ASP A 139 15.20 18.40 -60.16
C ASP A 139 14.55 19.15 -61.34
N GLU A 140 13.23 19.23 -61.39
CA GLU A 140 12.49 20.03 -62.38
C GLU A 140 12.88 21.53 -62.33
N MET A 141 13.08 22.08 -61.13
CA MET A 141 13.52 23.47 -60.94
C MET A 141 14.95 23.69 -61.47
N MET A 142 15.84 22.73 -61.23
CA MET A 142 17.24 22.77 -61.70
C MET A 142 17.34 22.62 -63.22
N GLU A 143 16.56 21.74 -63.83
CA GLU A 143 16.54 21.53 -65.28
C GLU A 143 15.89 22.69 -66.05
N SER A 144 14.82 23.28 -65.50
CA SER A 144 14.09 24.37 -66.16
C SER A 144 14.68 25.77 -65.92
N GLY A 145 15.56 25.93 -64.93
CA GLY A 145 16.14 27.22 -64.54
C GLY A 145 15.14 28.23 -63.97
N ARG A 146 13.88 27.81 -63.72
CA ARG A 146 12.81 28.67 -63.20
C ARG A 146 12.68 28.46 -61.70
N SER A 147 13.06 29.45 -60.90
CA SER A 147 12.78 29.44 -59.46
C SER A 147 11.32 29.86 -59.20
N PHE A 148 10.58 29.03 -58.48
CA PHE A 148 9.30 29.46 -57.89
C PHE A 148 9.62 30.15 -56.56
N LEU A 149 9.63 31.49 -56.56
CA LEU A 149 9.64 32.27 -55.32
C LEU A 149 8.33 32.01 -54.58
N CYS A 150 8.40 31.31 -53.45
CA CYS A 150 7.30 31.21 -52.51
C CYS A 150 7.09 32.57 -51.83
N ASN A 151 5.96 33.22 -52.07
CA ASN A 151 5.41 34.22 -51.14
C ASN A 151 4.68 33.50 -50.00
#